data_AF-A0A0Q4NL67-F1
#
_entry.id   AF-A0A0Q4NL67-F1
#
_cell.length_a   1.000
_cell.length_b   1.000
_cell.length_c   1.000
_cell.angle_alpha   90.00
_cell.angle_beta   90.00
_cell.angle_gamma   90.00
#
_symmetry.space_group_name_H-M   'P 1'
#
loop_
_entity.id
_entity.type
_entity.pdbx_description
1 polymer ?
#
loop_
_entity_poly.entity_id
_entity_poly.type
_entity_poly.pdbx_seq_one_letter_code
_entity_poly.pdbx_strand_id
1 'polypeptide(L)'
;MKVRFEERFTIKLVQSRPNEIFVFGDNLRRKGKKIGQAIIRPMPNAFGVPTKREPARYDAAYFSDQDDEIKAVEQALRDLYKLSRKYTLVFPLGGLGTGLAEMEKRSPKAWRRMNQILEEHFGVINGVVSRAAEPSLQP
;
A
#
# COMPACT_ATOMS: atom_id res chain seq x y z
N MET A 1 -13.81 -9.87 -5.43
CA MET A 1 -12.60 -9.03 -5.61
C MET A 1 -11.39 -9.96 -5.72
N LYS A 2 -10.41 -9.62 -6.58
CA LYS A 2 -9.21 -10.44 -6.79
C LYS A 2 -7.98 -9.66 -6.30
N VAL A 3 -7.14 -10.30 -5.50
CA VAL A 3 -5.91 -9.71 -4.96
C VAL A 3 -4.72 -10.58 -5.36
N ARG A 4 -3.61 -9.93 -5.69
CA ARG A 4 -2.29 -10.53 -5.93
C ARG A 4 -1.24 -9.82 -5.10
N PHE A 5 -0.11 -10.47 -4.91
CA PHE A 5 1.06 -9.89 -4.26
C PHE A 5 2.24 -9.93 -5.21
N GLU A 6 3.09 -8.92 -5.11
CA GLU A 6 4.32 -8.84 -5.87
C GLU A 6 5.41 -8.18 -5.02
N GLU A 7 6.62 -8.72 -5.09
CA GLU A 7 7.72 -8.27 -4.24
C GLU A 7 8.29 -6.94 -4.76
N ARG A 8 8.49 -6.84 -6.07
CA ARG A 8 9.15 -5.69 -6.68
C ARG A 8 8.33 -5.10 -7.81
N PHE A 9 8.01 -3.81 -7.68
CA PHE A 9 7.34 -3.10 -8.76
C PHE A 9 8.36 -2.48 -9.71
N THR A 10 8.12 -2.67 -11.00
CA THR A 10 8.88 -2.03 -12.08
C THR A 10 7.91 -1.44 -13.09
N ILE A 11 8.33 -0.39 -13.80
CA ILE A 11 7.52 0.21 -14.88
C ILE A 11 7.12 -0.85 -15.91
N LYS A 12 8.07 -1.71 -16.32
CA LYS A 12 7.83 -2.79 -17.29
C LYS A 12 6.75 -3.77 -16.81
N LEU A 13 6.77 -4.15 -15.53
CA LEU A 13 5.76 -5.03 -14.95
C LEU A 13 4.36 -4.39 -14.96
N VAL A 14 4.28 -3.11 -14.59
CA VAL A 14 3.00 -2.40 -14.55
C VAL A 14 2.44 -2.20 -15.96
N GLN A 15 3.31 -1.92 -16.94
CA GLN A 15 2.95 -1.83 -18.36
C GLN A 15 2.45 -3.15 -18.94
N SER A 16 3.01 -4.29 -18.51
CA SER A 16 2.60 -5.60 -19.03
C SER A 16 1.26 -6.09 -18.46
N ARG A 17 0.72 -5.43 -17.44
CA ARG A 17 -0.55 -5.77 -16.78
C ARG A 17 -1.50 -4.57 -16.69
N PRO A 18 -1.96 -4.00 -17.82
CA PRO A 18 -2.73 -2.74 -17.84
C PRO A 18 -4.12 -2.85 -17.20
N ASN A 19 -4.64 -4.08 -17.04
CA ASN A 19 -5.94 -4.36 -16.42
C ASN A 19 -5.85 -4.67 -14.92
N GLU A 20 -4.68 -4.48 -14.30
CA GLU A 20 -4.46 -4.64 -12.87
C GLU A 20 -4.08 -3.29 -12.25
N ILE A 21 -4.48 -3.05 -11.00
CA ILE A 21 -4.13 -1.85 -10.25
C ILE A 21 -3.01 -2.17 -9.26
N PHE A 22 -1.85 -1.55 -9.42
CA PHE A 22 -0.70 -1.73 -8.55
C PHE A 22 -0.74 -0.73 -7.40
N VAL A 23 -0.89 -1.24 -6.18
CA VAL A 23 -1.07 -0.44 -4.97
C VAL A 23 0.28 -0.24 -4.30
N PHE A 24 0.68 1.00 -4.02
CA PHE A 24 1.95 1.28 -3.37
C PHE A 24 1.82 2.34 -2.27
N GLY A 25 2.76 2.35 -1.32
CA GLY A 25 2.85 3.42 -0.32
C GLY A 25 3.37 4.71 -0.94
N ASP A 26 2.63 5.81 -0.77
CA ASP A 26 2.96 7.13 -1.28
C ASP A 26 3.04 8.18 -0.14
N ASN A 27 3.52 9.38 -0.45
CA ASN A 27 3.44 10.53 0.45
C ASN A 27 2.29 11.46 0.08
N LEU A 28 1.77 12.22 1.04
CA LEU A 28 0.70 13.20 0.83
C LEU A 28 1.03 14.23 -0.26
N ARG A 29 2.32 14.59 -0.43
CA ARG A 29 2.77 15.51 -1.48
C ARG A 29 2.86 14.88 -2.87
N ARG A 30 2.65 13.56 -3.00
CA ARG A 30 2.69 12.76 -4.25
C ARG A 30 3.91 13.04 -5.13
N LYS A 31 5.07 13.27 -4.50
CA LYS A 31 6.30 13.67 -5.20
C LYS A 31 7.55 13.00 -4.64
N GLY A 32 8.71 13.39 -5.17
CA GLY A 32 10.02 12.92 -4.72
C GLY A 32 10.65 11.87 -5.63
N LYS A 33 11.94 11.60 -5.38
CA LYS A 33 12.74 10.65 -6.16
C LYS A 33 12.19 9.22 -6.02
N LYS A 34 12.27 8.45 -7.11
CA LYS A 34 11.69 7.11 -7.30
C LYS A 34 12.40 6.02 -6.47
N ILE A 35 12.30 6.08 -5.14
CA ILE A 35 12.86 5.07 -4.23
C ILE A 35 11.73 4.13 -3.77
N GLY A 36 12.03 2.83 -3.66
CA GLY A 36 11.05 1.80 -3.33
C GLY A 36 9.98 1.65 -4.41
N GLN A 37 8.75 1.32 -4.00
CA GLN A 37 7.64 1.08 -4.93
C GLN A 37 7.11 2.36 -5.58
N ALA A 38 7.47 3.55 -5.09
CA ALA A 38 7.06 4.83 -5.69
C ALA A 38 7.61 5.05 -7.12
N ILE A 39 8.50 4.19 -7.60
CA ILE A 39 8.97 4.19 -8.99
C ILE A 39 7.81 4.09 -10.01
N ILE A 40 6.73 3.40 -9.66
CA ILE A 40 5.57 3.21 -10.54
C ILE A 40 4.53 4.33 -10.48
N ARG A 41 4.70 5.35 -9.63
CA ARG A 41 3.75 6.47 -9.50
C ARG A 41 3.29 7.08 -10.84
N PRO A 42 4.14 7.25 -11.87
CA PRO A 42 3.70 7.83 -13.14
C PRO A 42 2.78 6.93 -13.98
N MET A 43 2.58 5.66 -13.58
CA MET A 43 1.81 4.70 -14.37
C MET A 43 0.30 4.91 -14.19
N PRO A 44 -0.50 4.82 -15.27
CA PRO A 44 -1.94 5.06 -15.22
C PRO A 44 -2.70 4.05 -14.34
N ASN A 45 -2.15 2.86 -14.16
CA ASN A 45 -2.71 1.79 -13.33
C ASN A 45 -1.94 1.60 -12.02
N ALA A 46 -1.21 2.61 -11.55
CA ALA A 46 -0.66 2.67 -10.20
C ALA A 46 -1.57 3.47 -9.27
N PHE A 47 -1.74 3.00 -8.03
CA PHE A 47 -2.56 3.64 -7.02
C PHE A 47 -1.75 3.86 -5.73
N GLY A 48 -1.52 5.12 -5.39
CA GLY A 48 -0.76 5.50 -4.20
C GLY A 48 -1.64 5.63 -2.96
N VAL A 49 -1.35 4.85 -1.92
CA VAL A 49 -1.96 4.99 -0.59
C VAL A 49 -1.05 5.86 0.27
N PRO A 50 -1.52 7.00 0.83
CA PRO A 50 -0.70 7.85 1.67
C PRO A 50 -0.21 7.10 2.92
N THR A 51 1.09 7.02 3.11
CA THR A 51 1.72 6.38 4.28
C THR A 51 2.76 7.27 4.94
N LYS A 52 2.92 8.49 4.44
CA LYS A 52 3.91 9.47 4.88
C LYS A 52 3.52 10.90 4.48
N ARG A 53 3.96 11.94 5.19
CA ARG A 53 3.70 13.34 4.75
C ARG A 53 4.56 13.70 3.55
N GLU A 54 5.86 13.39 3.61
CA GLU A 54 6.84 13.87 2.63
C GLU A 54 7.86 12.79 2.21
N PRO A 55 8.45 12.90 1.01
CA PRO A 55 9.48 11.97 0.53
C PRO A 55 10.87 12.28 1.14
N ALA A 56 10.92 12.54 2.44
CA ALA A 56 12.11 12.94 3.19
C ALA A 56 12.30 12.10 4.46
N ARG A 57 13.39 12.31 5.19
CA ARG A 57 13.78 11.52 6.36
C ARG A 57 13.82 12.29 7.69
N TYR A 58 13.54 13.59 7.70
CA TYR A 58 13.35 14.35 8.94
C TYR A 58 12.02 13.99 9.61
N ASP A 59 11.88 14.22 10.91
CA ASP A 59 10.75 13.70 11.69
C ASP A 59 9.38 14.20 11.21
N ALA A 60 9.25 15.49 10.89
CA ALA A 60 8.01 16.06 10.34
C ALA A 60 7.62 15.51 8.95
N ALA A 61 8.50 14.75 8.28
CA ALA A 61 8.17 14.08 7.03
C ALA A 61 7.32 12.84 7.26
N TYR A 62 7.35 12.24 8.45
CA TYR A 62 6.61 11.04 8.80
C TYR A 62 5.20 11.36 9.27
N PHE A 63 4.32 10.37 9.20
CA PHE A 63 3.05 10.44 9.91
C PHE A 63 3.29 10.39 11.42
N SER A 64 2.38 11.02 12.15
CA SER A 64 2.42 11.18 13.62
C SER A 64 1.04 11.00 14.26
N ASP A 65 0.16 10.25 13.60
CA ASP A 65 -1.23 10.01 14.01
C ASP A 65 -2.10 11.27 14.03
N GLN A 66 -1.84 12.21 13.13
CA GLN A 66 -2.72 13.35 12.94
C GLN A 66 -4.01 12.92 12.23
N ASP A 67 -5.12 13.57 12.55
CA ASP A 67 -6.43 13.24 11.98
C ASP A 67 -6.46 13.34 10.44
N ASP A 68 -5.73 14.30 9.86
CA ASP A 68 -5.63 14.46 8.41
C ASP A 68 -4.95 13.26 7.75
N GLU A 69 -3.97 12.65 8.41
CA GLU A 69 -3.23 11.48 7.93
C GLU A 69 -4.13 10.25 7.92
N ILE A 70 -4.86 10.01 9.01
CA ILE A 70 -5.80 8.89 9.12
C ILE A 70 -6.91 9.03 8.07
N LYS A 71 -7.52 10.22 7.96
CA LYS A 71 -8.56 10.49 6.94
C LYS A 71 -8.03 10.30 5.52
N ALA A 72 -6.78 10.69 5.24
CA ALA A 72 -6.18 10.50 3.94
C ALA A 72 -5.98 9.02 3.59
N VAL A 73 -5.57 8.19 4.55
CA VAL A 73 -5.48 6.73 4.41
C VAL A 73 -6.86 6.13 4.14
N GLU A 74 -7.85 6.46 4.98
CA GLU A 74 -9.22 5.94 4.85
C GLU A 74 -9.85 6.30 3.50
N GLN A 75 -9.67 7.55 3.06
CA GLN A 75 -10.20 8.01 1.78
C GLN A 75 -9.53 7.27 0.61
N ALA A 76 -8.20 7.11 0.65
CA ALA A 76 -7.48 6.38 -0.39
C ALA A 76 -7.93 4.91 -0.47
N LEU A 77 -8.11 4.24 0.68
CA LEU A 77 -8.59 2.86 0.70
C LEU A 77 -10.06 2.74 0.27
N ARG A 78 -10.90 3.72 0.59
CA ARG A 78 -12.28 3.78 0.07
C ARG A 78 -12.30 3.89 -1.45
N ASP A 79 -11.44 4.71 -2.03
CA ASP A 79 -11.35 4.86 -3.48
C ASP A 79 -10.75 3.61 -4.14
N LEU A 80 -9.75 2.99 -3.52
CA LEU A 80 -9.22 1.70 -3.96
C LEU A 80 -10.29 0.59 -3.93
N TYR A 81 -11.15 0.58 -2.93
CA TYR A 81 -12.25 -0.38 -2.83
C TYR A 81 -13.26 -0.25 -3.98
N LYS A 82 -13.50 0.96 -4.48
CA LYS A 82 -14.34 1.15 -5.69
C LYS A 82 -13.68 0.50 -6.90
N LEU A 83 -12.37 0.65 -7.06
CA LEU A 83 -11.60 0.05 -8.16
C LEU A 83 -11.56 -1.48 -8.07
N SER A 84 -11.54 -2.04 -6.85
CA SER A 84 -11.47 -3.49 -6.60
C SER A 84 -12.68 -4.28 -7.13
N ARG A 85 -13.79 -3.58 -7.42
CA ARG A 85 -15.00 -4.15 -8.05
C ARG A 85 -14.79 -4.51 -9.51
N LYS A 86 -13.84 -3.84 -10.19
CA LYS A 86 -13.59 -4.00 -11.63
C LYS A 86 -12.22 -4.59 -11.92
N TYR A 87 -11.22 -4.27 -11.10
CA TYR A 87 -9.82 -4.61 -11.35
C TYR A 87 -9.28 -5.59 -10.32
N THR A 88 -8.29 -6.38 -10.74
CA THR A 88 -7.43 -7.11 -9.80
C THR A 88 -6.49 -6.11 -9.13
N LEU A 89 -6.37 -6.18 -7.81
CA LEU A 89 -5.43 -5.35 -7.06
C LEU A 89 -4.13 -6.10 -6.80
N VAL A 90 -3.00 -5.44 -7.01
CA VAL A 90 -1.66 -5.99 -6.76
C VAL A 90 -1.04 -5.21 -5.60
N PHE A 91 -0.93 -5.86 -4.44
CA PHE A 91 -0.31 -5.29 -3.25
C PHE A 91 1.19 -5.64 -3.19
N PRO A 92 2.02 -4.81 -2.55
CA PRO A 92 3.42 -5.12 -2.35
C PRO A 92 3.53 -6.21 -1.28
N LEU A 93 4.36 -7.23 -1.50
CA LEU A 93 4.54 -8.34 -0.55
C LEU A 93 5.01 -7.83 0.83
N GLY A 94 5.86 -6.80 0.85
CA GLY A 94 6.32 -6.16 2.09
C GLY A 94 5.28 -5.27 2.78
N GLY A 95 4.06 -5.14 2.24
CA GLY A 95 3.00 -4.33 2.80
C GLY A 95 3.09 -2.83 2.50
N LEU A 96 2.00 -2.11 2.78
CA LEU A 96 1.89 -0.66 2.73
C LEU A 96 2.31 -0.07 4.08
N GLY A 97 2.97 1.08 4.08
CA GLY A 97 3.36 1.79 5.31
C GLY A 97 4.52 1.18 6.10
N THR A 98 5.09 0.09 5.59
CA THR A 98 6.30 -0.54 6.10
C THR A 98 7.56 0.14 5.54
N GLY A 99 8.74 -0.35 5.92
CA GLY A 99 10.01 0.12 5.38
C GLY A 99 10.24 1.62 5.64
N LEU A 100 10.32 2.43 4.57
CA LEU A 100 10.70 3.85 4.66
C LEU A 100 9.61 4.78 5.26
N ALA A 101 8.40 4.25 5.43
CA ALA A 101 7.28 4.98 6.01
C ALA A 101 7.18 4.83 7.54
N GLU A 102 7.65 3.70 8.10
CA GLU A 102 7.75 3.47 9.56
C GLU A 102 6.44 3.70 10.32
N MET A 103 5.28 3.45 9.69
CA MET A 103 3.97 3.81 10.27
C MET A 103 3.69 3.08 11.57
N GLU A 104 4.07 1.81 11.71
CA GLU A 104 3.86 1.06 12.95
C GLU A 104 4.52 1.73 14.16
N LYS A 105 5.72 2.29 13.96
CA LYS A 105 6.49 2.97 15.01
C LYS A 105 6.02 4.41 15.23
N ARG A 106 5.78 5.15 14.16
CA ARG A 106 5.58 6.62 14.19
C ARG A 106 4.13 7.06 14.21
N SER A 107 3.24 6.24 13.67
CA SER A 107 1.80 6.51 13.58
C SER A 107 0.98 5.23 13.85
N PRO A 108 1.06 4.65 15.06
CA PRO A 108 0.40 3.38 15.38
C PRO A 108 -1.12 3.41 15.24
N LYS A 109 -1.80 4.56 15.40
CA LYS A 109 -3.26 4.65 15.17
C LYS A 109 -3.57 4.54 13.68
N ALA A 110 -2.88 5.31 12.83
CA ALA A 110 -3.04 5.24 11.38
C ALA A 110 -2.67 3.85 10.84
N TRP A 111 -1.60 3.24 11.39
CA TRP A 111 -1.18 1.87 11.07
C TRP A 111 -2.27 0.85 11.37
N ARG A 112 -2.79 0.86 12.60
CA ARG A 112 -3.85 -0.06 13.02
C ARG A 112 -5.10 0.12 12.16
N ARG A 113 -5.48 1.36 11.89
CA ARG A 113 -6.65 1.66 11.08
C ARG A 113 -6.50 1.19 9.63
N MET A 114 -5.33 1.41 9.03
CA MET A 114 -4.99 0.90 7.70
C MET A 114 -5.11 -0.62 7.66
N ASN A 115 -4.48 -1.32 8.61
CA ASN A 115 -4.48 -2.79 8.65
C ASN A 115 -5.89 -3.36 8.85
N GLN A 116 -6.69 -2.76 9.73
CA GLN A 116 -8.08 -3.15 9.92
C GLN A 116 -8.87 -3.08 8.60
N ILE A 117 -8.76 -1.96 7.86
CA ILE A 117 -9.46 -1.78 6.58
C ILE A 117 -8.94 -2.78 5.53
N LEU A 118 -7.63 -3.01 5.47
CA LEU A 118 -7.02 -3.98 4.55
C LEU A 118 -7.52 -5.41 4.81
N GLU A 119 -7.62 -5.81 6.07
CA GLU A 119 -8.13 -7.11 6.44
C GLU A 119 -9.64 -7.24 6.15
N GLU A 120 -10.45 -6.34 6.71
CA GLU A 120 -11.92 -6.40 6.64
C GLU A 120 -12.47 -6.26 5.21
N HIS A 121 -11.83 -5.43 4.39
CA HIS A 121 -12.36 -5.10 3.06
C HIS A 121 -11.56 -5.65 1.90
N PHE A 122 -10.28 -5.99 2.12
CA PHE A 122 -9.41 -6.53 1.07
C PHE A 122 -8.96 -7.98 1.32
N GLY A 123 -9.18 -8.52 2.52
CA GLY A 123 -8.62 -9.83 2.91
C GLY A 123 -7.09 -9.83 2.90
N VAL A 124 -6.47 -8.65 3.10
CA VAL A 124 -5.01 -8.47 3.03
C VAL A 124 -4.47 -8.28 4.43
N ILE A 125 -3.61 -9.20 4.86
CA ILE A 125 -2.79 -9.03 6.07
C ILE A 125 -1.55 -8.24 5.70
N ASN A 126 -1.47 -7.00 6.19
CA ASN A 126 -0.45 -6.06 5.78
C ASN A 126 0.91 -6.35 6.43
N GLY A 127 1.98 -6.39 5.64
CA GLY A 127 3.35 -6.52 6.16
C GLY A 127 3.67 -7.89 6.76
N VAL A 128 2.81 -8.89 6.56
CA VAL A 128 3.09 -10.29 6.91
C VAL A 128 3.41 -11.04 5.62
N VAL A 129 4.59 -11.65 5.54
CA VAL A 129 4.88 -12.69 4.55
C VAL A 129 3.80 -13.75 4.75
N SER A 130 2.84 -13.82 3.82
CA SER A 130 1.72 -14.74 3.97
C SER A 130 2.23 -16.16 4.20
N ARG A 131 1.77 -16.80 5.29
CA ARG A 131 1.85 -18.25 5.51
C ARG A 131 1.04 -19.06 4.49
N ALA A 132 0.59 -18.48 3.38
CA ALA A 132 -0.02 -19.21 2.27
C ALA A 132 1.01 -19.89 1.34
N ALA A 133 2.11 -20.37 1.92
CA ALA A 133 3.01 -21.34 1.31
C ALA A 133 3.22 -22.56 2.24
N GLU A 134 2.21 -22.92 3.04
CA GLU A 134 2.13 -24.27 3.59
C GLU A 134 1.22 -25.09 2.67
N PRO A 135 1.74 -26.09 1.93
CA PRO A 135 0.89 -27.05 1.28
C PRO A 135 0.09 -27.75 2.38
N SER A 136 -1.22 -27.80 2.19
CA SER A 136 -2.15 -28.55 3.02
C SER A 136 -1.61 -29.95 3.29
N LEU A 137 -1.06 -30.17 4.49
CA LEU A 137 -1.04 -31.50 5.09
C LEU A 137 -2.47 -31.78 5.51
N GLN A 138 -3.22 -32.40 4.60
CA GLN A 138 -4.43 -33.12 4.99
C GLN A 138 -3.98 -34.41 5.69
N PRO A 139 -4.69 -34.84 6.76
CA PRO A 139 -4.45 -36.13 7.41
C PRO A 139 -4.74 -37.31 6.48
#